data_AF-X1N8F2-F1
#
_entry.id   AF-X1N8F2-F1
#
_cell.length_a   1.000
_cell.length_b   1.000
_cell.length_c   1.000
_cell.angle_alpha   90.00
_cell.angle_beta   90.00
_cell.angle_gamma   90.00
#
_symmetry.space_group_name_H-M   'P 1'
#
loop_
_entity.id
_entity.type
_entity.pdbx_description
1 polymer ?
#
loop_
_entity_poly.entity_id
_entity_poly.type
_entity_poly.pdbx_seq_one_letter_code
_entity_poly.pdbx_strand_id
1 'polypeptide(L)'
;MEIILQEKYKIADFLPGSGNTANIGSITNLEKLRNGTGPFSEYGSEVFEHYWRNYLRNEDAERMGIERPYANLEEYFRWKERQQKRKR
;
A
#
# COMPACT_ATOMS: atom_id res chain seq x y z
N MET A 1 -21.42 -2.10 -20.96
CA MET A 1 -20.97 -1.44 -19.72
C MET A 1 -20.84 -2.53 -18.67
N GLU A 2 -19.70 -2.59 -18.00
CA GLU A 2 -19.45 -3.54 -16.92
C GLU A 2 -19.33 -2.76 -15.61
N ILE A 3 -19.87 -3.31 -14.52
CA ILE A 3 -19.77 -2.75 -13.18
C ILE A 3 -19.12 -3.82 -12.30
N ILE A 4 -18.00 -3.47 -11.67
CA ILE A 4 -17.28 -4.33 -10.73
C ILE A 4 -17.47 -3.76 -9.33
N LEU A 5 -18.09 -4.54 -8.44
CA LEU A 5 -18.18 -4.22 -7.02
C LEU A 5 -17.07 -4.96 -6.27
N GLN A 6 -16.13 -4.20 -5.71
CA GLN A 6 -15.06 -4.77 -4.90
C GLN A 6 -14.70 -3.92 -3.68
N GLU A 7 -14.16 -4.57 -2.66
CA GLU A 7 -13.57 -3.91 -1.51
C GLU A 7 -12.27 -3.20 -1.94
N LYS A 8 -12.06 -1.97 -1.44
CA LYS A 8 -10.93 -1.15 -1.85
C LYS A 8 -9.57 -1.84 -1.65
N TYR A 9 -9.37 -2.53 -0.52
CA TYR A 9 -8.08 -3.19 -0.24
C TYR A 9 -7.79 -4.34 -1.20
N LYS A 10 -8.81 -5.03 -1.72
CA LYS A 10 -8.65 -6.15 -2.66
C LYS A 10 -8.21 -5.71 -4.05
N ILE A 11 -8.40 -4.43 -4.39
CA ILE A 11 -8.04 -3.87 -5.70
C ILE A 11 -6.93 -2.81 -5.62
N ALA A 12 -6.53 -2.40 -4.42
CA ALA A 12 -5.45 -1.45 -4.24
C ALA A 12 -4.10 -2.06 -4.63
N ASP A 13 -3.27 -1.27 -5.30
CA ASP A 13 -1.85 -1.56 -5.49
C ASP A 13 -1.04 -1.02 -4.29
N PHE A 14 0.20 -1.46 -4.11
CA PHE A 14 1.15 -0.89 -3.14
C PHE A 14 1.86 0.35 -3.69
N LEU A 15 1.69 0.66 -4.98
CA LEU A 15 2.21 1.86 -5.63
C LEU A 15 1.21 3.03 -5.54
N PRO A 16 1.69 4.28 -5.44
CA PRO A 16 0.83 5.46 -5.45
C PRO A 16 0.19 5.66 -6.83
N GLY A 17 -1.05 6.15 -6.84
CA GLY A 17 -1.80 6.43 -8.08
C GLY A 17 -1.41 7.74 -8.76
N SER A 18 -0.77 8.65 -8.02
CA SER A 18 -0.26 9.93 -8.55
C SER A 18 0.87 10.47 -7.68
N GLY A 19 1.86 11.14 -8.28
CA GLY A 19 3.00 11.71 -7.54
C GLY A 19 2.67 12.96 -6.72
N ASN A 20 1.87 13.87 -7.29
CA ASN A 20 1.59 15.19 -6.72
C ASN A 20 0.47 15.19 -5.66
N THR A 21 -0.65 14.51 -5.92
CA THR A 21 -1.73 14.27 -4.97
C THR A 21 -1.57 12.86 -4.41
N ALA A 22 -1.47 12.69 -3.09
CA ALA A 22 -1.11 11.42 -2.45
C ALA A 22 -2.23 10.36 -2.53
N ASN A 23 -2.57 9.91 -3.75
CA ASN A 23 -3.61 8.92 -4.02
C ASN A 23 -3.05 7.50 -3.92
N ILE A 24 -3.85 6.59 -3.40
CA ILE A 24 -3.60 5.15 -3.40
C ILE A 24 -3.83 4.62 -4.82
N GLY A 25 -2.86 3.88 -5.37
CA GLY A 25 -2.99 3.24 -6.67
C GLY A 25 -3.95 2.05 -6.65
N SER A 26 -4.49 1.71 -7.82
CA SER A 26 -5.26 0.50 -8.05
C SER A 26 -4.51 -0.39 -9.02
N ILE A 27 -4.70 -1.71 -8.89
CA ILE A 27 -4.27 -2.64 -9.92
C ILE A 27 -5.01 -2.32 -11.24
N THR A 28 -4.34 -2.56 -12.36
CA THR A 28 -4.87 -2.25 -13.71
C THR A 28 -5.31 -3.49 -14.48
N ASN A 29 -4.98 -4.68 -13.99
CA ASN A 29 -5.37 -5.94 -14.63
C ASN A 29 -6.86 -6.23 -14.36
N LEU A 30 -7.65 -6.33 -15.42
CA LEU A 30 -9.11 -6.50 -15.35
C LEU A 30 -9.54 -7.81 -14.67
N GLU A 31 -8.85 -8.92 -14.93
CA GLU A 31 -9.13 -10.19 -14.26
C GLU A 31 -8.85 -10.12 -12.76
N LYS A 32 -7.77 -9.44 -12.37
CA LYS A 32 -7.49 -9.24 -10.94
C LYS A 32 -8.50 -8.31 -10.28
N LEU A 33 -9.00 -7.30 -10.99
CA LEU A 33 -10.08 -6.42 -10.49
C LEU A 33 -11.37 -7.21 -10.25
N ARG A 34 -11.78 -8.06 -11.22
CA ARG A 34 -12.97 -8.92 -11.08
C ARG A 34 -12.85 -9.88 -9.90
N ASN A 35 -11.69 -10.51 -9.75
CA ASN A 35 -11.46 -11.52 -8.74
C ASN A 35 -11.03 -10.94 -7.38
N GLY A 36 -10.74 -9.64 -7.29
CA GLY A 36 -10.26 -8.99 -6.07
C GLY A 36 -8.91 -9.56 -5.58
N THR A 37 -8.00 -9.87 -6.50
CA THR A 37 -6.70 -10.52 -6.24
C THR A 37 -5.53 -9.52 -6.31
N GLY A 38 -5.75 -8.32 -5.80
CA GLY A 38 -4.71 -7.30 -5.64
C GLY A 38 -3.72 -7.65 -4.51
N PRO A 39 -2.57 -6.97 -4.45
CA PRO A 39 -1.48 -7.31 -3.51
C PRO A 39 -1.87 -7.44 -2.04
N PHE A 40 -2.89 -6.70 -1.57
CA PHE A 40 -3.34 -6.77 -0.19
C PHE A 40 -4.42 -7.84 0.07
N SER A 41 -4.94 -8.51 -0.96
CA SER A 41 -6.05 -9.46 -0.81
C SER A 41 -5.69 -10.64 0.10
N GLU A 42 -4.43 -11.07 0.09
CA GLU A 42 -3.91 -12.17 0.92
C GLU A 42 -3.64 -11.75 2.37
N TYR A 43 -3.49 -10.44 2.63
CA TYR A 43 -3.08 -9.92 3.93
C TYR A 43 -4.21 -9.22 4.71
N GLY A 44 -5.30 -8.85 4.03
CA GLY A 44 -6.49 -8.25 4.63
C GLY A 44 -6.43 -6.72 4.77
N SER A 45 -7.57 -6.15 5.17
CA SER A 45 -7.79 -4.70 5.27
C SER A 45 -6.87 -4.03 6.31
N GLU A 46 -6.57 -4.70 7.42
CA GLU A 46 -5.70 -4.15 8.46
C GLU A 46 -4.28 -3.87 7.95
N VAL A 47 -3.73 -4.79 7.14
CA VAL A 47 -2.41 -4.60 6.53
C VAL A 47 -2.44 -3.48 5.50
N PHE A 48 -3.49 -3.42 4.68
CA PHE A 48 -3.72 -2.32 3.74
C PHE A 48 -3.77 -0.96 4.43
N GLU A 49 -4.58 -0.82 5.47
CA GLU A 49 -4.71 0.43 6.21
C GLU A 49 -3.40 0.83 6.88
N HIS A 50 -2.73 -0.12 7.52
CA HIS A 50 -1.48 0.18 8.21
C HIS A 50 -0.35 0.52 7.23
N TYR A 51 -0.29 -0.12 6.07
CA TYR A 51 0.62 0.25 4.98
C TYR A 51 0.36 1.70 4.57
N TRP A 52 -0.85 2.03 4.14
CA TRP A 52 -1.11 3.35 3.57
C TRP A 52 -1.10 4.49 4.60
N ARG A 53 -1.38 4.23 5.88
CA ARG A 53 -1.24 5.23 6.96
C ARG A 53 0.22 5.57 7.29
N ASN A 54 1.17 4.67 7.00
CA ASN A 54 2.58 4.85 7.30
C ASN A 54 3.44 5.05 6.05
N TYR A 55 2.84 5.04 4.86
CA TYR A 55 3.54 5.23 3.60
C TYR A 55 3.96 6.69 3.46
N LEU A 56 5.22 6.92 3.10
CA LEU A 56 5.74 8.25 2.79
C LEU A 56 6.08 8.33 1.31
N ARG A 57 5.70 9.42 0.65
CA ARG A 57 6.27 9.75 -0.66
C ARG A 57 7.72 10.17 -0.46
N ASN A 58 8.54 10.04 -1.50
CA ASN A 58 9.94 10.45 -1.44
C ASN A 58 10.07 11.92 -1.02
N GLU A 59 9.25 12.81 -1.57
CA GLU A 59 9.25 14.23 -1.21
C GLU A 59 8.86 14.49 0.25
N ASP A 60 7.93 13.71 0.81
CA ASP A 60 7.51 13.89 2.20
C ASP A 60 8.63 13.41 3.15
N ALA A 61 9.27 12.28 2.83
CA ALA A 61 10.41 11.78 3.57
C ALA A 61 11.60 12.76 3.53
N GLU A 62 11.89 13.32 2.35
CA GLU A 62 12.94 14.34 2.15
C GLU A 62 12.66 15.61 2.97
N ARG A 63 11.43 16.14 2.93
CA ARG A 63 11.03 17.31 3.75
C ARG A 63 11.15 17.06 5.24
N MET A 64 10.98 15.81 5.67
CA MET A 64 11.14 15.38 7.06
C MET A 64 12.61 15.08 7.44
N GLY A 65 13.53 15.10 6.46
CA GLY A 65 14.94 14.77 6.68
C GLY A 65 15.18 13.29 7.02
N ILE A 66 14.30 12.40 6.56
CA ILE A 66 14.39 10.95 6.81
C ILE A 66 14.39 10.16 5.50
N GLU A 67 14.94 8.96 5.52
CA GLU A 67 14.76 8.00 4.42
C GLU A 67 13.36 7.38 4.48
N ARG A 68 12.73 7.19 3.32
CA ARG A 68 11.43 6.52 3.23
C ARG A 68 11.53 5.10 3.82
N PRO A 69 10.62 4.70 4.73
CA PRO A 69 10.72 3.40 5.42
C PRO A 69 10.56 2.16 4.53
N TYR A 70 9.77 2.25 3.47
CA TYR A 70 9.48 1.18 2.49
C TYR A 70 8.81 1.72 1.22
N ALA A 71 8.88 0.94 0.14
CA ALA A 71 8.29 1.24 -1.18
C ALA A 71 7.38 0.13 -1.73
N ASN A 72 7.39 -1.03 -1.09
CA ASN A 72 6.66 -2.25 -1.51
C ASN A 72 6.29 -3.08 -0.26
N LEU A 73 5.53 -4.15 -0.45
CA LEU A 73 5.05 -5.00 0.65
C LEU A 73 6.17 -5.73 1.39
N GLU A 74 7.20 -6.21 0.68
CA GLU A 74 8.32 -6.92 1.30
C GLU A 74 9.08 -6.02 2.29
N GLU A 75 9.45 -4.82 1.85
CA GLU A 75 10.10 -3.82 2.69
C GLU A 75 9.20 -3.38 3.85
N TYR A 76 7.90 -3.26 3.62
CA TYR A 76 6.93 -2.94 4.67
C TYR A 76 6.93 -3.99 5.79
N PHE A 77 6.88 -5.28 5.46
CA PHE A 77 6.89 -6.34 6.46
C PHE A 77 8.22 -6.35 7.23
N ARG A 78 9.35 -6.19 6.54
CA ARG A 78 10.67 -6.05 7.18
C ARG A 78 10.71 -4.85 8.13
N TRP A 79 10.17 -3.71 7.72
CA TRP A 79 10.07 -2.52 8.57
C TRP A 79 9.16 -2.75 9.78
N LYS A 80 7.99 -3.34 9.59
CA LYS A 80 7.02 -3.65 10.66
C LYS A 80 7.64 -4.56 11.72
N GLU A 81 8.39 -5.58 11.31
CA GLU A 81 9.11 -6.48 12.21
C GLU A 81 10.17 -5.73 13.04
N ARG A 82 10.96 -4.83 12.42
CA ARG A 82 11.93 -4.00 13.14
C ARG A 82 11.25 -3.12 14.19
N GLN A 83 10.09 -2.54 13.90
CA GLN A 83 9.34 -1.73 14.87
C GLN A 83 8.83 -2.56 16.05
N GLN A 84 8.39 -3.80 15.82
CA GLN A 84 7.95 -4.70 16.90
C GLN A 84 9.09 -5.11 17.81
N LYS A 85 10.28 -5.38 17.26
CA LYS A 85 11.49 -5.70 18.04
C LYS A 85 11.94 -4.55 18.94
N ARG A 86 11.78 -3.30 18.51
CA ARG A 86 12.14 -2.10 19.30
C ARG A 86 11.19 -1.80 20.46
N LYS A 87 9.98 -2.38 20.44
CA LYS A 87 8.96 -2.21 21.50
C LYS A 87 9.06 -3.28 22.60
N ARG A 88 9.87 -4.32 22.39
CA ARG A 88 10.19 -5.35 23.38
C ARG A 88 11.43 -4.96 24.15
#